data_AF-A0A7X2TCD1-F1
#
_entry.id   AF-A0A7X2TCD1-F1
#
_cell.length_a   1.000
_cell.length_b   1.000
_cell.length_c   1.000
_cell.angle_alpha   90.00
_cell.angle_beta   90.00
_cell.angle_gamma   90.00
#
_symmetry.space_group_name_H-M   'P 1'
#
loop_
_entity.id
_entity.type
_entity.pdbx_description
1 polymer ?
#
loop_
_entity_poly.entity_id
_entity_poly.type
_entity_poly.pdbx_seq_one_letter_code
_entity_poly.pdbx_strand_id
1 'polypeptide(L)' 'MKKSKADRILKKIAAQNGVTVSEVRREIELALKAGMDNPDPAVREKWNSISTDGQLPSPEEALSYLEDQLPLSRQHLP' A
#
# COMPACT_ATOMS: atom_id res chain seq x y z
N MET A 1 3.19 14.26 -18.07
CA MET A 1 3.28 13.08 -17.18
C MET A 1 1.88 12.75 -16.67
N LYS A 2 1.35 11.54 -16.94
CA LYS A 2 0.03 11.12 -16.42
C LYS A 2 0.19 10.82 -14.92
N LYS A 3 -0.55 11.52 -14.06
CA LYS A 3 -0.58 11.23 -12.61
C LYS A 3 -1.25 9.86 -12.42
N SER A 4 -0.58 8.95 -11.72
CA SER A 4 -1.12 7.60 -11.49
C SER A 4 -2.29 7.64 -10.50
N LYS A 5 -3.10 6.58 -10.44
CA LYS A 5 -4.18 6.45 -9.46
C LYS A 5 -3.62 6.45 -8.02
N ALA A 6 -2.47 5.80 -7.83
CA ALA A 6 -1.72 5.82 -6.58
C ALA A 6 -1.31 7.25 -6.17
N ASP A 7 -0.84 8.10 -7.10
CA ASP A 7 -0.53 9.51 -6.78
C ASP A 7 -1.73 10.27 -6.22
N ARG A 8 -2.95 9.97 -6.69
CA ARG A 8 -4.18 10.61 -6.22
C ARG A 8 -4.52 10.14 -4.80
N ILE A 9 -4.37 8.85 -4.52
CA ILE A 9 -4.60 8.26 -3.20
C ILE A 9 -3.61 8.84 -2.20
N LEU A 10 -2.32 8.84 -2.52
CA LEU A 10 -1.26 9.38 -1.66
C LEU A 10 -1.49 10.86 -1.33
N LYS A 11 -1.88 11.67 -2.32
CA LYS A 11 -2.22 13.09 -2.10
C LYS A 11 -3.43 13.28 -1.20
N LYS A 12 -4.43 12.41 -1.32
CA LYS A 12 -5.62 12.47 -0.47
C LYS A 12 -5.26 12.14 0.98
N ILE A 13 -4.47 11.09 1.20
CA ILE A 13 -3.99 10.69 2.53
C ILE A 13 -3.14 11.81 3.14
N ALA A 14 -2.21 12.37 2.37
CA ALA A 14 -1.36 13.48 2.78
C ALA A 14 -2.20 14.69 3.24
N ALA A 15 -3.17 15.11 2.42
CA ALA A 15 -4.06 16.23 2.74
C ALA A 15 -4.94 15.95 3.98
N GLN A 16 -5.43 14.72 4.14
CA GLN A 16 -6.26 14.34 5.28
C GLN A 16 -5.50 14.34 6.61
N ASN A 17 -4.19 14.04 6.59
CA ASN A 17 -3.36 13.94 7.79
C ASN A 17 -2.46 15.16 8.00
N GLY A 18 -2.48 16.15 7.10
CA GLY A 18 -1.64 17.35 7.20
C GLY A 18 -0.14 17.09 7.01
N VAL A 19 0.22 16.02 6.29
CA VAL A 19 1.61 15.61 6.02
C VAL A 19 1.92 15.71 4.53
N THR A 20 3.19 15.54 4.13
CA THR A 20 3.55 15.51 2.71
C THR A 20 3.31 14.13 2.08
N VAL A 21 3.18 14.10 0.76
CA VAL A 21 3.13 12.83 -0.01
C VAL A 21 4.37 11.97 0.23
N SER A 22 5.54 12.59 0.40
CA SER A 22 6.79 11.90 0.67
C SER A 22 6.78 11.22 2.04
N GLU A 23 6.19 11.85 3.06
CA GLU A 23 6.00 11.21 4.37
C GLU A 23 5.04 10.03 4.27
N VAL A 24 3.93 10.16 3.53
CA VAL A 24 3.02 9.03 3.32
C VAL A 24 3.72 7.86 2.63
N ARG A 25 4.53 8.12 1.59
CA ARG A 25 5.33 7.09 0.92
C ARG A 25 6.29 6.39 1.89
N ARG A 26 7.03 7.17 2.67
CA ARG A 26 7.99 6.66 3.66
C ARG A 26 7.32 5.77 4.70
N GLU A 27 6.17 6.18 5.23
CA GLU A 27 5.43 5.37 6.21
C GLU A 27 4.92 4.06 5.60
N ILE A 28 4.47 4.08 4.34
CA ILE A 28 4.09 2.86 3.62
C ILE A 28 5.30 1.92 3.44
N GLU A 29 6.47 2.45 3.05
CA GLU A 29 7.71 1.66 2.94
C GLU A 29 8.09 1.00 4.28
N LEU A 30 7.99 1.75 5.37
CA LEU A 30 8.27 1.22 6.71
C LEU A 30 7.28 0.12 7.12
N ALA A 31 6.00 0.30 6.83
CA ALA A 31 4.96 -0.70 7.10
C ALA A 31 5.18 -1.98 6.29
N LEU A 32 5.53 -1.85 5.00
CA LEU A 32 5.87 -2.97 4.13
C LEU A 32 7.08 -3.75 4.67
N LYS A 33 8.14 -3.03 5.04
CA LYS A 33 9.34 -3.64 5.62
C LYS A 33 9.02 -4.37 6.93
N ALA A 34 8.26 -3.74 7.82
CA ALA A 34 7.84 -4.36 9.08
C ALA A 34 6.97 -5.61 8.87
N GLY A 35 6.16 -5.63 7.79
CA GLY A 35 5.38 -6.79 7.39
C GLY A 35 6.25 -7.95 6.90
N MET A 36 7.25 -7.68 6.06
CA MET A 36 8.19 -8.68 5.56
C MET A 36 9.15 -9.20 6.63
N ASP A 37 9.60 -8.33 7.54
CA ASP A 37 10.47 -8.68 8.67
C ASP A 37 9.69 -9.22 9.90
N ASN A 38 8.39 -9.46 9.78
CA ASN A 38 7.56 -9.89 10.89
C ASN A 38 8.02 -11.26 11.43
N PRO A 39 8.17 -11.46 12.76
CA PRO A 39 8.63 -12.74 13.31
C PRO A 39 7.68 -13.91 12.99
N ASP A 40 6.39 -13.65 12.82
CA ASP A 40 5.40 -14.66 12.46
C ASP A 40 5.55 -15.08 10.97
N PRO A 41 5.88 -16.34 10.68
CA PRO A 41 6.05 -16.83 9.31
C PRO A 41 4.77 -16.70 8.47
N ALA A 42 3.58 -16.87 9.06
CA ALA A 42 2.33 -16.73 8.32
C ALA A 42 2.07 -15.27 7.89
N VAL A 43 2.46 -14.31 8.73
CA VAL A 43 2.38 -12.89 8.39
C VAL A 43 3.38 -12.55 7.30
N ARG A 44 4.63 -13.00 7.43
CA ARG A 44 5.68 -12.78 6.42
C ARG A 44 5.30 -13.39 5.06
N GLU A 45 4.76 -14.61 5.01
CA GLU A 45 4.28 -15.22 3.76
C GLU A 45 3.20 -14.38 3.07
N LYS A 46 2.27 -13.82 3.85
CA LYS A 46 1.22 -12.96 3.31
C LYS A 46 1.79 -11.66 2.74
N TRP A 47 2.74 -11.03 3.43
CA TRP A 47 3.42 -9.84 2.90
C TRP A 47 4.31 -10.17 1.69
N ASN A 48 4.95 -11.33 1.66
CA ASN A 48 5.69 -11.81 0.50
C ASN A 48 4.80 -12.02 -0.73
N SER A 49 3.53 -12.41 -0.55
CA SER A 49 2.59 -12.55 -1.69
C SER A 49 2.20 -11.23 -2.36
N ILE A 50 2.43 -10.10 -1.69
CA ILE A 50 2.22 -8.74 -2.24
C ILE A 50 3.44 -8.34 -3.09
N SER A 51 4.61 -8.93 -2.82
CA SER A 51 5.84 -8.69 -3.56
C SER A 51 5.86 -9.48 -4.87
N THR A 52 6.19 -8.81 -5.98
CA THR A 52 6.25 -9.41 -7.31
C THR A 52 7.40 -10.41 -7.47
N ASP A 53 8.50 -10.22 -6.75
CA ASP A 53 9.77 -10.96 -6.90
C ASP A 53 10.46 -11.29 -5.56
N GLY A 54 9.74 -11.12 -4.44
CA GLY A 54 10.30 -11.21 -3.10
C GLY A 54 11.08 -9.95 -2.65
N GLN A 55 11.14 -8.90 -3.48
CA GLN A 55 11.68 -7.59 -3.07
C GLN A 55 10.63 -6.74 -2.36
N LEU A 56 11.07 -5.72 -1.63
CA LEU A 56 10.16 -4.75 -1.04
C LEU A 56 9.41 -4.02 -2.17
N PRO A 57 8.06 -4.13 -2.27
CA PRO A 57 7.32 -3.41 -3.29
C PRO A 57 7.36 -1.91 -3.02
N SER A 58 7.24 -1.10 -4.07
CA SER A 58 7.04 0.34 -3.90
C SER A 58 5.68 0.65 -3.27
N PRO A 59 5.52 1.82 -2.60
CA PRO A 59 4.22 2.26 -2.10
C PRO A 59 3.12 2.24 -3.16
N GLU A 60 3.44 2.59 -4.40
CA GLU A 60 2.52 2.58 -5.53
C GLU A 60 2.09 1.16 -5.95
N GLU A 61 3.01 0.20 -5.96
CA GLU A 61 2.71 -1.20 -6.24
C GLU A 61 1.87 -1.82 -5.14
N ALA A 62 2.21 -1.58 -3.88
CA ALA A 62 1.44 -2.04 -2.73
C ALA A 62 0.01 -1.50 -2.76
N LEU A 63 -0.18 -0.21 -3.07
CA LEU A 63 -1.51 0.39 -3.20
C LEU A 63 -2.31 -0.20 -4.37
N SER A 64 -1.65 -0.52 -5.48
CA SER A 64 -2.30 -1.13 -6.65
C SER A 64 -2.74 -2.56 -6.35
N TYR A 65 -1.89 -3.37 -5.72
CA TYR A 65 -2.23 -4.72 -5.29
C TYR A 65 -3.37 -4.73 -4.26
N LEU A 66 -3.32 -3.85 -3.26
CA LEU A 66 -4.36 -3.75 -2.24
C LEU A 66 -5.70 -3.34 -2.84
N GLU A 67 -5.70 -2.49 -3.87
CA GLU A 67 -6.92 -2.14 -4.59
C GLU A 67 -7.55 -3.34 -5.29
N ASP A 68 -6.76 -4.20 -5.93
CA ASP A 68 -7.26 -5.43 -6.57
C ASP A 68 -7.82 -6.43 -5.54
N GLN A 69 -7.32 -6.40 -4.31
CA GLN A 69 -7.79 -7.25 -3.19
C GLN A 69 -9.02 -6.70 -2.48
N LEU A 70 -9.39 -5.43 -2.69
CA LEU A 70 -10.63 -4.90 -2.13
C LEU A 70 -11.80 -5.54 -2.88
N PRO A 71 -12.72 -6.27 -2.20
CA PRO A 71 -13.94 -6.69 -2.86
C PRO A 71 -14.66 -5.44 -3.37
N LEU A 72 -15.00 -5.42 -4.65
CA LEU A 72 -15.72 -4.32 -5.32
C LEU A 72 -17.07 -3.96 -4.64
N SER A 73 -17.47 -4.73 -3.63
CA SER A 73 -18.69 -4.63 -2.83
C SER A 73 -18.63 -3.59 -1.70
N ARG A 74 -18.18 -2.36 -1.97
CA ARG A 74 -18.45 -1.18 -1.10
C ARG A 74 -19.19 -0.05 -1.80
N GLN A 75 -19.81 -0.33 -2.95
CA GLN A 75 -20.76 0.60 -3.61
C GLN A 75 -22.23 0.17 -3.52
N HIS A 76 -22.56 -0.87 -2.74
CA HIS A 76 -23.95 -1.19 -2.43
C HIS A 76 -24.06 -1.74 -1.00
N LEU A 77 -24.21 -0.83 -0.04
CA LEU A 77 -25.00 -1.12 1.14
C LEU A 77 -26.37 -0.46 0.91
N PRO A 78 -27.49 -1.19 1.10
CA PRO A 78 -28.82 -0.58 1.16
C PRO A 78 -28.96 0.36 2.37
#